data_AF-A0A7R9A7B4-F1
#
_entry.id   AF-A0A7R9A7B4-F1
#
_cell.length_a   1.000
_cell.length_b   1.000
_cell.length_c   1.000
_cell.angle_alpha   90.00
_cell.angle_beta   90.00
_cell.angle_gamma   90.00
#
_symmetry.space_group_name_H-M   'P 1'
#
loop_
_entity.id
_entity.type
_entity.pdbx_description
1 polymer ?
#
loop_
_entity_poly.entity_id
_entity_poly.type
_entity_poly.pdbx_seq_one_letter_code
_entity_poly.pdbx_strand_id
1 'polypeptide(L)'
;MQNRLVLFFLSEVGGGTTGSVIASRLTENPRVKVLVLEAGSDGTVLSLIPAAATLMWWYTNFDYRYTSEPQGDSCLALKGGVSPPTCVLNSV
;
A
#
# COMPACT_ATOMS: atom_id res chain seq x y z
N MET A 1 -10.05 14.16 32.42
CA MET A 1 -10.56 13.80 31.07
C MET A 1 -9.37 13.82 30.11
N GLN A 2 -8.60 12.72 30.03
CA GLN A 2 -7.45 12.64 29.12
C GLN A 2 -7.91 12.08 27.78
N ASN A 3 -7.91 12.92 26.74
CA ASN A 3 -8.01 12.46 25.36
C ASN A 3 -6.70 11.77 24.99
N ARG A 4 -6.77 10.52 24.55
CA ARG A 4 -5.58 9.78 24.07
C ARG A 4 -5.45 9.98 22.57
N LEU A 5 -4.36 10.63 22.15
CA LEU A 5 -3.95 10.68 20.76
C LEU A 5 -3.19 9.40 20.45
N VAL A 6 -3.66 8.63 19.47
CA VAL A 6 -2.97 7.44 18.99
C VAL A 6 -2.47 7.76 17.58
N LEU A 7 -1.16 7.65 17.41
CA LEU A 7 -0.43 8.03 16.22
C LEU A 7 0.20 6.78 15.61
N PHE A 8 -0.18 6.46 14.38
CA PHE A 8 0.39 5.34 13.65
C PHE A 8 1.40 5.85 12.62
N PHE A 9 2.65 5.45 12.78
CA PHE A 9 3.74 5.62 11.83
C PHE A 9 4.30 4.23 11.53
N LEU A 10 3.98 3.67 10.38
CA LEU A 10 4.65 2.49 9.86
C LEU A 10 4.86 2.75 8.37
N SER A 11 6.10 2.70 7.92
CA SER A 11 6.52 2.96 6.54
C SER A 11 5.86 2.04 5.49
N GLU A 12 5.20 0.97 5.93
CA GLU A 12 4.43 0.03 5.11
C GLU A 12 2.91 0.05 5.41
N VAL A 13 2.48 0.79 6.43
CA VAL A 13 1.07 0.92 6.86
C VAL A 13 0.63 2.37 6.84
N GLY A 14 0.73 2.99 5.66
CA GLY A 14 -0.23 4.04 5.31
C GLY A 14 -1.67 3.49 5.34
N GLY A 15 -2.67 4.31 5.08
CA GLY A 15 -4.09 3.97 4.85
C GLY A 15 -4.39 2.92 3.76
N GLY A 16 -3.52 1.93 3.55
CA GLY A 16 -3.83 0.66 2.93
C GLY A 16 -4.97 -0.08 3.65
N THR A 17 -5.33 -1.26 3.13
CA THR A 17 -6.52 -2.02 3.52
C THR A 17 -6.64 -2.22 5.03
N THR A 18 -5.55 -2.64 5.68
CA THR A 18 -5.52 -2.90 7.13
C THR A 18 -5.51 -1.60 7.94
N GLY A 19 -4.73 -0.59 7.53
CA GLY A 19 -4.65 0.70 8.22
C GLY A 19 -5.99 1.42 8.26
N SER A 20 -6.73 1.41 7.16
CA SER A 20 -8.08 1.99 7.06
C SER A 20 -9.09 1.30 7.96
N VAL A 21 -9.04 -0.03 8.08
CA VAL A 21 -9.93 -0.80 8.98
C VAL A 21 -9.64 -0.48 10.44
N ILE A 22 -8.36 -0.47 10.85
CA ILE A 22 -7.97 -0.15 12.23
C ILE A 22 -8.35 1.28 12.60
N ALA A 23 -8.05 2.24 11.73
CA ALA A 23 -8.42 3.64 11.94
C ALA A 23 -9.93 3.80 12.13
N SER A 24 -10.74 3.15 11.27
CA SER A 24 -12.19 3.15 11.38
C SER A 24 -12.67 2.65 12.75
N ARG A 25 -12.16 1.49 13.21
CA ARG A 25 -12.54 0.93 14.52
C ARG A 25 -12.11 1.78 15.71
N LEU A 26 -10.93 2.39 15.66
CA LEU A 26 -10.45 3.24 16.75
C LEU A 26 -11.22 4.56 16.85
N THR A 27 -11.69 5.11 15.73
CA THR A 27 -12.50 6.33 15.71
C THR A 27 -13.93 6.14 16.24
N GLU A 28 -14.40 4.89 16.41
CA GLU A 28 -15.71 4.62 17.05
C GLU A 28 -15.77 5.11 18.51
N ASN A 29 -14.62 5.22 19.19
CA ASN A 29 -14.54 5.75 20.54
C ASN A 29 -14.24 7.26 20.52
N PRO A 30 -15.17 8.13 20.97
CA PRO A 30 -15.00 9.59 20.91
C PRO A 30 -13.87 10.14 21.79
N ARG A 31 -13.29 9.31 22.67
CA ARG A 31 -12.14 9.67 23.51
C ARG A 31 -10.79 9.47 22.82
N VAL A 32 -10.79 8.82 21.65
CA VAL A 32 -9.60 8.49 20.87
C VAL A 32 -9.53 9.40 19.65
N LYS A 33 -8.40 10.06 19.46
CA LYS A 33 -8.09 10.79 18.22
C LYS A 33 -7.06 9.99 17.43
N VAL A 34 -7.37 9.73 16.17
CA VAL A 34 -6.52 8.95 15.26
C VAL A 34 -5.95 9.89 14.20
N LEU A 35 -4.64 9.80 13.98
CA LEU A 35 -3.97 10.43 12.84
C LEU A 35 -3.32 9.31 12.01
N VAL A 36 -3.71 9.23 10.73
CA VAL A 36 -3.14 8.30 9.75
C VAL A 36 -2.20 9.09 8.85
N LEU A 37 -1.01 8.55 8.60
CA LEU A 37 -0.02 9.14 7.71
C LEU A 37 0.20 8.19 6.55
N GLU A 38 -0.21 8.63 5.36
CA GLU A 38 -0.07 7.91 4.11
C GLU A 38 1.13 8.49 3.35
N ALA A 39 2.01 7.63 2.84
CA ALA A 39 3.18 8.06 2.07
C ALA A 39 2.84 8.32 0.59
N GLY A 40 1.73 7.73 0.10
CA GLY A 40 1.19 7.97 -1.24
C GLY A 40 0.37 9.27 -1.35
N SER A 41 0.01 9.64 -2.59
CA SER A 41 -0.98 10.69 -2.85
C SER A 41 -2.39 10.10 -2.91
N ASP A 42 -3.39 10.99 -3.00
CA ASP A 42 -4.77 10.57 -3.27
C ASP A 42 -4.88 9.74 -4.56
N GLY A 43 -5.84 8.80 -4.56
CA GLY A 43 -6.12 7.93 -5.69
C GLY A 43 -6.49 8.72 -6.95
N THR A 44 -6.08 8.21 -8.12
CA THR A 44 -6.41 8.82 -9.41
C THR A 44 -7.57 8.09 -10.09
N VAL A 45 -8.17 8.69 -11.12
CA VAL A 45 -9.26 8.02 -11.89
C VAL A 45 -8.82 6.65 -12.44
N LEU A 46 -7.52 6.48 -12.70
CA LEU A 46 -6.96 5.22 -13.15
C LEU A 46 -7.10 4.09 -12.11
N SER A 47 -7.05 4.41 -10.81
CA SER A 47 -7.23 3.40 -9.76
C SER A 47 -8.67 2.89 -9.64
N LEU A 48 -9.64 3.55 -10.29
CA LEU A 48 -11.04 3.12 -10.34
C LEU A 48 -11.32 2.18 -11.50
N ILE A 49 -10.42 2.08 -12.49
CA ILE A 49 -10.59 1.27 -13.69
C ILE A 49 -9.71 0.02 -13.57
N PRO A 50 -10.27 -1.18 -13.32
CA PRO A 50 -9.46 -2.38 -13.12
C PRO A 50 -8.50 -2.69 -14.27
N ALA A 51 -8.92 -2.43 -15.51
CA ALA A 51 -8.09 -2.63 -16.70
C ALA A 51 -6.89 -1.68 -16.78
N ALA A 52 -6.97 -0.49 -16.16
CA ALA A 52 -5.90 0.50 -16.15
C ALA A 52 -4.78 0.17 -15.16
N ALA A 53 -4.94 -0.86 -14.34
CA ALA A 53 -3.95 -1.23 -13.33
C ALA A 53 -2.57 -1.52 -13.96
N THR A 54 -2.55 -2.16 -15.14
CA THR A 54 -1.31 -2.42 -15.91
C THR A 54 -0.53 -1.16 -16.30
N LEU A 55 -1.20 -0.02 -16.44
CA LEU A 55 -0.57 1.28 -16.74
C LEU A 55 0.07 1.92 -15.50
N MET A 56 -0.44 1.59 -14.31
CA MET A 56 0.05 2.14 -13.04
C MET A 56 1.21 1.33 -12.48
N TRP A 57 1.32 0.07 -12.86
CA TRP A 57 2.29 -0.86 -12.26
C TRP A 57 3.74 -0.64 -12.75
N TRP A 58 3.96 -0.25 -13.99
CA TRP A 58 5.33 -0.18 -14.56
C TRP A 58 6.12 1.09 -14.19
N TYR A 59 6.83 1.06 -13.04
CA TYR A 59 7.78 2.12 -12.63
C TYR A 59 7.18 3.54 -12.59
N THR A 60 5.91 3.64 -12.22
CA THR A 60 5.24 4.94 -12.08
C THR A 60 5.49 5.52 -10.69
N ASN A 61 4.87 6.66 -10.36
CA ASN A 61 4.86 7.22 -9.01
C ASN A 61 3.85 6.53 -8.08
N PHE A 62 3.12 5.52 -8.57
CA PHE A 62 2.14 4.74 -7.80
C PHE A 62 2.73 3.46 -7.20
N ASP A 63 4.00 3.17 -7.46
CA ASP A 63 4.70 1.97 -6.99
C ASP A 63 5.96 2.39 -6.21
N TYR A 64 6.25 1.67 -5.13
CA TYR A 64 7.47 1.83 -4.33
C TYR A 64 8.73 1.30 -5.03
N ARG A 65 8.59 0.60 -6.17
CA ARG A 65 9.69 0.15 -7.04
C ARG A 65 10.63 -0.87 -6.41
N TYR A 66 10.11 -1.68 -5.49
CA TYR A 66 10.86 -2.80 -4.93
C TYR A 66 11.05 -3.91 -5.98
N THR A 67 12.28 -4.35 -6.17
CA THR A 67 12.57 -5.50 -7.06
C THR A 67 13.01 -6.67 -6.21
N SER A 68 12.55 -7.87 -6.56
CA SER A 68 13.01 -9.08 -5.86
C SER A 68 14.39 -9.50 -6.34
N GLU A 69 15.05 -10.34 -5.54
CA GLU A 69 16.15 -11.15 -6.02
C GLU A 69 15.65 -12.23 -7.00
N PRO A 70 16.51 -12.72 -7.93
CA PRO A 70 16.15 -13.78 -8.86
C PRO A 70 15.64 -15.03 -8.13
N GLN A 71 14.42 -15.46 -8.45
CA GLN A 71 13.77 -16.64 -7.88
C GLN A 71 13.48 -17.66 -8.99
N GLY A 72 13.69 -18.95 -8.69
CA GLY A 72 13.51 -20.04 -9.67
C GLY A 72 12.05 -20.46 -9.89
N ASP A 73 11.17 -20.17 -8.93
CA ASP A 73 9.78 -20.64 -8.91
C ASP A 73 8.74 -19.54 -9.15
N SER A 74 9.18 -18.28 -9.22
CA SER A 74 8.31 -17.12 -9.43
C SER A 74 8.75 -16.33 -10.66
N CYS A 75 7.84 -15.55 -11.25
CA CYS A 75 8.15 -14.68 -12.38
C CYS A 75 8.80 -15.41 -13.59
N LEU A 76 8.39 -16.66 -13.85
CA LEU A 76 8.89 -17.52 -14.93
C LEU A 76 8.76 -16.90 -16.34
N ALA A 77 7.80 -15.99 -16.53
CA ALA A 77 7.59 -15.26 -17.78
C ALA A 77 8.54 -14.06 -17.96
N LEU A 78 9.36 -13.73 -16.96
CA LEU A 78 10.21 -12.54 -16.93
C LEU A 78 11.68 -12.90 -17.01
N LYS A 79 12.43 -12.10 -17.77
CA LYS A 79 13.84 -12.36 -18.07
C LYS A 79 14.67 -12.25 -16.79
N GLY A 80 15.28 -13.36 -16.38
CA GLY A 80 16.13 -13.44 -15.19
C GLY A 80 15.40 -13.85 -13.91
N GLY A 81 14.12 -14.24 -13.96
CA GLY A 81 13.38 -14.70 -12.76
C GLY A 81 13.21 -13.61 -11.70
N VAL A 82 13.38 -12.34 -12.08
CA VAL A 82 13.23 -11.19 -11.19
C VAL A 82 11.81 -10.67 -11.30
N SER A 83 11.14 -10.55 -10.16
CA SER A 83 9.83 -9.92 -10.11
C SER A 83 9.97 -8.41 -10.33
N PRO A 84 9.15 -7.82 -11.22
CA PRO A 84 9.11 -6.37 -11.36
C PRO A 84 8.43 -5.78 -10.12
N PRO A 85 8.56 -4.46 -9.91
CA PRO A 85 7.87 -3.72 -8.83
C PRO A 85 6.44 -4.16 -8.56
N THR A 86 5.73 -4.42 -9.65
CA THR A 86 4.33 -4.78 -9.76
C THR A 86 3.94 -6.03 -8.98
N CYS A 87 4.86 -6.98 -8.82
CA CYS A 87 4.58 -8.28 -8.20
C CYS A 87 4.84 -8.28 -6.70
N VAL A 88 5.68 -7.36 -6.20
CA VAL A 88 5.97 -7.23 -4.77
C VAL A 88 4.77 -6.61 -4.03
N LEU A 89 4.02 -5.74 -4.71
CA LEU A 89 2.84 -5.05 -4.15
C LEU A 89 1.65 -5.96 -3.83
N ASN A 90 1.52 -7.13 -4.48
CA ASN A 90 0.39 -8.06 -4.29
C ASN A 90 0.73 -9.25 -3.38
N SER A 91 1.82 -9.18 -2.61
CA SER A 91 2.20 -10.22 -1.65
C SER A 91 1.61 -10.00 -0.24
N VAL A 92 0.62 -9.10 -0.10
CA VAL A 92 -0.07 -8.79 1.17
C VAL A 92 -1.57 -8.95 1.03
#